data_AF-A0A6N3XAL8-F1
#
_entry.id   AF-A0A6N3XAL8-F1
#
_cell.length_a   1.000
_cell.length_b   1.000
_cell.length_c   1.000
_cell.angle_alpha   90.00
_cell.angle_beta   90.00
_cell.angle_gamma   90.00
#
_symmetry.space_group_name_H-M   'P 1'
#
loop_
_entity.id
_entity.type
_entity.pdbx_description
1 polymer ?
#
loop_
_entity_poly.entity_id
_entity_poly.type
_entity_poly.pdbx_seq_one_letter_code
_entity_poly.pdbx_strand_id
1 'polypeptide(L)'
;VLSLGFFVAAYMAEDVRGGLQSIPKTQLEAARSLGLSPLLTVALVELPQALRTALPSLANQCVASLQSTSLLAYLGLIELLGISRSILGNPSFLGRHLEVYIWLALLYWVVCILMTSLSR
;
A
#
# COMPACT_ATOMS: atom_id res chain seq x y z
N VAL A 1 -8.24 13.86 -2.93
CA VAL A 1 -6.88 13.54 -2.42
C VAL A 1 -6.87 13.39 -0.90
N LEU A 2 -7.24 14.41 -0.11
CA LEU A 2 -7.24 14.32 1.36
C LEU A 2 -8.08 13.16 1.93
N SER A 3 -9.29 12.95 1.39
CA SER A 3 -10.17 11.83 1.81
C SER A 3 -9.51 10.46 1.60
N LEU A 4 -8.88 10.23 0.44
CA LEU A 4 -8.13 8.99 0.17
C LEU A 4 -6.93 8.85 1.12
N GLY A 5 -6.24 9.97 1.41
CA GLY A 5 -5.13 9.98 2.35
C GLY A 5 -5.54 9.54 3.76
N PHE A 6 -6.63 10.10 4.30
CA PHE A 6 -7.16 9.69 5.60
C PHE A 6 -7.64 8.23 5.62
N PHE A 7 -8.28 7.79 4.55
CA PHE A 7 -8.73 6.40 4.41
C PHE A 7 -7.54 5.43 4.46
N VAL A 8 -6.52 5.66 3.64
CA VAL A 8 -5.32 4.82 3.59
C VAL A 8 -4.56 4.87 4.92
N ALA A 9 -4.44 6.05 5.54
CA ALA A 9 -3.79 6.20 6.84
C ALA A 9 -4.48 5.40 7.95
N ALA A 10 -5.81 5.35 7.96
CA ALA A 10 -6.57 4.55 8.93
C ALA A 10 -6.29 3.05 8.78
N TYR A 11 -6.26 2.53 7.55
CA TYR A 11 -5.91 1.13 7.29
C TYR A 11 -4.47 0.81 7.66
N MET A 12 -3.50 1.67 7.28
CA MET A 12 -2.10 1.48 7.65
C MET A 12 -1.89 1.50 9.17
N ALA A 13 -2.62 2.35 9.89
CA ALA A 13 -2.57 2.38 11.35
C ALA A 13 -3.06 1.07 11.98
N GLU A 14 -4.10 0.47 11.41
CA GLU A 14 -4.64 -0.81 11.83
C GLU A 14 -3.67 -1.97 11.55
N ASP A 15 -2.95 -1.94 10.42
CA ASP A 15 -1.91 -2.92 10.10
C ASP A 15 -0.75 -2.85 11.11
N VAL A 16 -0.29 -1.64 11.46
CA VAL A 16 0.76 -1.45 12.47
C VAL A 16 0.27 -1.90 13.85
N ARG A 17 -0.98 -1.59 14.20
CA ARG A 17 -1.62 -2.05 15.45
C ARG A 17 -1.70 -3.58 15.50
N GLY A 18 -2.08 -4.22 14.41
CA GLY A 18 -2.09 -5.68 14.26
C GLY A 18 -0.69 -6.27 14.39
N GLY A 19 0.31 -5.62 13.78
CA GLY A 19 1.73 -5.97 13.94
C GLY A 19 2.20 -5.91 15.39
N LEU A 20 1.86 -4.84 16.13
CA LEU A 20 2.20 -4.71 17.55
C LEU A 20 1.52 -5.79 18.41
N GLN A 21 0.25 -6.10 18.13
CA GLN A 21 -0.49 -7.12 18.88
C GLN A 21 -0.06 -8.55 18.56
N SER A 22 0.61 -8.77 17.43
CA SER A 22 1.15 -10.07 17.04
C SER A 22 2.37 -10.50 17.85
N ILE A 23 3.00 -9.56 18.58
CA ILE A 23 4.24 -9.83 19.32
C ILE A 23 3.95 -10.72 20.54
N PRO A 24 4.63 -11.88 20.68
CA PRO A 24 4.44 -12.76 21.83
C PRO A 24 4.81 -12.08 23.14
N LYS A 25 4.00 -12.29 24.18
CA LYS A 25 4.26 -11.76 25.53
C LYS A 25 5.62 -12.21 26.10
N THR A 26 6.13 -13.36 25.66
CA THR A 26 7.45 -13.89 26.05
C THR A 26 8.61 -12.99 25.65
N GLN A 27 8.51 -12.25 24.54
CA GLN A 27 9.52 -11.25 24.15
C GLN A 27 9.56 -10.09 25.15
N LEU A 28 8.39 -9.69 25.65
CA LEU A 28 8.23 -8.64 26.65
C LEU A 28 8.82 -9.07 28.00
N GLU A 29 8.55 -10.31 28.40
CA GLU A 29 9.08 -10.91 29.62
C GLU A 29 10.60 -11.04 29.55
N ALA A 30 11.16 -11.51 28.43
CA ALA A 30 12.60 -11.59 28.21
C ALA A 30 13.28 -10.21 28.27
N ALA A 31 12.68 -9.19 27.64
CA ALA A 31 13.18 -7.81 27.69
C ALA A 31 13.22 -7.26 29.13
N ARG A 32 12.19 -7.56 29.93
CA ARG A 32 12.14 -7.19 31.36
C ARG A 32 13.18 -7.96 32.18
N SER A 33 13.39 -9.24 31.91
CA SER A 33 14.43 -10.04 32.58
C SER A 33 15.84 -9.53 32.27
N LEU A 34 16.05 -8.90 31.12
CA LEU A 34 17.30 -8.22 30.76
C LEU A 34 17.44 -6.82 31.38
N GLY A 35 16.45 -6.36 32.15
CA GLY A 35 16.47 -5.05 32.81
C GLY A 35 16.16 -3.87 31.89
N LEU A 36 15.59 -4.10 30.71
CA LEU A 36 15.21 -3.02 29.79
C LEU A 36 14.06 -2.19 30.39
N SER A 37 14.18 -0.86 30.32
CA SER A 37 13.09 0.05 30.69
C SER A 37 11.94 -0.07 29.68
N PRO A 38 10.68 0.26 30.05
CA PRO A 38 9.54 0.12 29.14
C PRO A 38 9.72 0.84 27.79
N LEU A 39 10.32 2.03 27.81
CA LEU A 39 10.62 2.80 26.62
C LEU A 39 11.64 2.10 25.71
N LEU A 40 12.65 1.48 26.32
CA LEU A 40 13.69 0.75 25.61
C LEU A 40 13.17 -0.58 25.05
N THR A 41 12.28 -1.27 25.78
CA THR A 41 11.58 -2.47 25.31
C THR A 41 10.74 -2.16 24.08
N VAL A 42 9.96 -1.09 24.09
CA VAL A 42 9.18 -0.68 22.91
C VAL A 42 10.09 -0.34 21.74
N ALA A 43 11.10 0.51 21.96
CA ALA A 43 11.95 1.03 20.88
C ALA A 43 12.85 -0.04 20.24
N LEU A 44 13.42 -0.96 21.05
CA LEU A 44 14.41 -1.94 20.58
C LEU A 44 13.82 -3.33 20.31
N VAL A 45 12.70 -3.70 20.92
CA VAL A 45 12.16 -5.06 20.85
C VAL A 45 10.83 -5.08 20.12
N GLU A 46 9.80 -4.42 20.64
CA GLU A 46 8.44 -4.51 20.09
C GLU A 46 8.31 -3.83 18.74
N LEU A 47 8.75 -2.57 18.63
CA LEU A 47 8.57 -1.75 17.42
C LEU A 47 9.24 -2.34 16.17
N PRO A 48 10.55 -2.72 16.19
CA PRO A 48 11.19 -3.29 15.00
C PRO A 48 10.60 -4.65 14.60
N GLN A 49 10.17 -5.48 15.56
CA GLN A 49 9.51 -6.76 15.24
C GLN A 49 8.11 -6.53 14.66
N ALA A 50 7.33 -5.64 15.27
CA ALA A 50 5.98 -5.31 14.84
C ALA A 50 5.96 -4.71 13.43
N LEU A 51 6.90 -3.81 13.12
CA LEU A 51 7.09 -3.24 11.79
C LEU A 51 7.42 -4.31 10.76
N ARG A 52 8.28 -5.27 11.11
CA ARG A 52 8.64 -6.37 10.20
C ARG A 52 7.44 -7.27 9.90
N THR A 53 6.60 -7.53 10.90
CA THR A 53 5.36 -8.30 10.71
C THR A 53 4.30 -7.52 9.93
N ALA A 54 4.22 -6.21 10.09
CA ALA A 54 3.27 -5.34 9.38
C ALA A 54 3.71 -5.01 7.94
N LEU A 55 5.01 -5.14 7.61
CA LEU A 55 5.57 -4.77 6.31
C LEU A 55 4.82 -5.38 5.10
N PRO A 56 4.48 -6.69 5.09
CA PRO A 56 3.76 -7.28 3.97
C PRO A 56 2.34 -6.70 3.81
N SER A 57 1.64 -6.43 4.92
CA SER A 57 0.31 -5.82 4.89
C SER A 57 0.38 -4.37 4.38
N LEU A 58 1.34 -3.58 4.88
CA LEU A 58 1.56 -2.21 4.42
C LEU A 58 1.87 -2.14 2.92
N ALA A 59 2.66 -3.08 2.40
CA ALA A 59 2.93 -3.16 0.96
C ALA A 59 1.67 -3.49 0.15
N ASN A 60 0.84 -4.43 0.63
CA ASN A 60 -0.45 -4.71 0.01
C ASN A 60 -1.36 -3.46 0.03
N GLN A 61 -1.32 -2.68 1.11
CA GLN A 61 -2.10 -1.44 1.22
C GLN A 61 -1.65 -0.37 0.20
N CYS A 62 -0.35 -0.29 -0.09
CA CYS A 62 0.16 0.57 -1.16
C CYS A 62 -0.35 0.14 -2.55
N VAL A 63 -0.39 -1.17 -2.83
CA VAL A 63 -0.95 -1.70 -4.09
C VAL A 63 -2.46 -1.41 -4.18
N ALA A 64 -3.19 -1.65 -3.09
CA ALA A 64 -4.63 -1.37 -3.03
C ALA A 64 -4.94 0.12 -3.20
N SER A 65 -4.12 1.00 -2.63
CA SER A 65 -4.24 2.45 -2.81
C SER A 65 -4.05 2.85 -4.27
N LEU A 66 -3.05 2.29 -4.97
CA LEU A 66 -2.81 2.53 -6.38
C LEU A 66 -3.97 2.03 -7.27
N GLN A 67 -4.64 0.94 -6.90
CA GLN A 67 -5.85 0.51 -7.61
C GLN A 67 -7.05 1.42 -7.29
N SER A 68 -7.15 1.90 -6.05
CA SER A 68 -8.24 2.78 -5.61
C SER A 68 -8.18 4.18 -6.24
N THR A 69 -6.99 4.66 -6.60
CA THR A 69 -6.84 5.95 -7.32
C THR A 69 -7.46 5.92 -8.71
N SER A 70 -7.59 4.75 -9.35
CA SER A 70 -8.26 4.62 -10.66
C SER A 70 -9.72 5.08 -10.63
N LEU A 71 -10.39 5.03 -9.46
CA LEU A 71 -11.74 5.57 -9.30
C LEU A 71 -11.79 7.10 -9.43
N LEU A 72 -10.69 7.81 -9.17
CA LEU A 72 -10.60 9.26 -9.36
C LEU A 72 -10.67 9.67 -10.84
N ALA A 73 -10.47 8.72 -11.78
CA ALA A 73 -10.71 8.94 -13.20
C ALA A 73 -12.15 9.40 -13.49
N TYR A 74 -13.11 8.89 -12.71
CA TYR A 74 -14.52 9.26 -12.84
C TYR A 74 -14.81 10.69 -12.35
N LEU A 75 -13.93 11.23 -11.49
CA LEU A 75 -13.97 12.60 -11.00
C LEU A 75 -13.19 13.57 -11.92
N GLY A 76 -12.68 13.10 -13.07
CA GLY A 76 -11.97 13.92 -14.04
C GLY A 76 -10.52 14.26 -13.68
N LEU A 77 -9.93 13.59 -12.68
CA LEU A 77 -8.50 13.71 -12.42
C LEU A 77 -7.70 12.90 -13.46
N ILE A 78 -6.58 13.47 -13.89
CA ILE A 78 -5.63 12.79 -14.78
C ILE A 78 -4.77 11.86 -13.94
N GLU A 79 -5.16 10.58 -13.91
CA GLU A 79 -4.33 9.46 -13.47
C GLU A 79 -4.20 8.43 -14.61
N LEU A 80 -3.68 7.23 -14.35
CA LEU A 80 -3.34 6.29 -15.41
C LEU A 80 -4.54 5.87 -16.29
N LEU A 81 -5.72 5.67 -15.68
CA LEU A 81 -6.97 5.42 -16.41
C LEU A 81 -7.47 6.71 -17.12
N GLY A 82 -7.30 7.88 -16.53
CA GLY A 82 -7.61 9.18 -17.12
C GLY A 82 -6.76 9.48 -18.36
N ILE A 83 -5.47 9.13 -18.34
CA ILE A 83 -4.58 9.22 -19.51
C ILE A 83 -5.09 8.32 -20.63
N SER A 84 -5.52 7.08 -20.32
CA SER A 84 -6.09 6.18 -21.32
C SER A 84 -7.35 6.76 -22.00
N ARG A 85 -8.22 7.42 -21.22
CA ARG A 85 -9.41 8.11 -21.74
C ARG A 85 -9.04 9.33 -22.60
N SER A 86 -8.00 10.08 -22.21
CA SER A 86 -7.48 11.20 -23.01
C SER A 86 -6.95 10.72 -24.37
N ILE A 87 -6.23 9.60 -24.42
CA ILE A 87 -5.74 8.99 -25.66
C ILE A 87 -6.91 8.56 -26.55
N LEU A 88 -7.95 7.95 -25.97
CA LEU A 88 -9.15 7.54 -26.70
C LEU A 88 -9.99 8.71 -27.23
N GLY A 89 -9.83 9.91 -26.66
CA GLY A 89 -10.41 11.15 -27.18
C GLY A 89 -9.69 11.69 -28.41
N ASN A 90 -8.50 11.17 -28.74
CA ASN A 90 -7.74 11.60 -29.92
C ASN A 90 -8.31 10.94 -31.19
N PRO A 91 -8.60 11.70 -32.26
CA PRO A 91 -9.15 11.15 -33.50
C PRO A 91 -8.32 10.03 -34.14
N SER A 92 -7.01 10.02 -33.91
CA SER A 92 -6.10 8.99 -34.43
C SER A 92 -6.25 7.61 -33.80
N PHE A 93 -6.88 7.52 -32.62
CA PHE A 93 -7.06 6.28 -31.86
C PHE A 93 -8.54 5.88 -31.72
N LEU A 94 -9.45 6.53 -32.45
CA LEU A 94 -10.87 6.20 -32.51
C LEU A 94 -11.07 4.72 -32.88
N GLY A 95 -11.82 3.98 -32.05
CA GLY A 95 -12.12 2.55 -32.25
C GLY A 95 -11.08 1.57 -31.69
N ARG A 96 -9.91 2.02 -31.23
CA ARG A 96 -8.83 1.14 -30.68
C ARG A 96 -8.93 0.94 -29.16
N HIS A 97 -10.15 0.92 -28.63
CA HIS A 97 -10.42 0.83 -27.18
C HIS A 97 -9.79 -0.40 -26.52
N LEU A 98 -9.86 -1.56 -27.20
CA LEU A 98 -9.29 -2.81 -26.68
C LEU A 98 -7.77 -2.74 -26.54
N GLU A 99 -7.07 -2.20 -27.54
CA GLU A 99 -5.60 -2.09 -27.50
C GLU A 99 -5.15 -1.19 -26.35
N VAL A 100 -5.81 -0.03 -26.18
CA VAL A 100 -5.48 0.92 -25.10
C VAL A 100 -5.72 0.31 -23.72
N TYR A 101 -6.83 -0.40 -23.51
CA TYR A 101 -7.11 -1.04 -22.23
C TYR A 101 -6.23 -2.24 -21.93
N ILE A 102 -5.80 -3.01 -22.94
CA ILE A 102 -4.83 -4.10 -22.76
C ILE A 102 -3.48 -3.54 -22.30
N TRP A 103 -2.99 -2.48 -22.94
CA TRP A 103 -1.76 -1.82 -22.53
C TRP A 103 -1.85 -1.23 -21.13
N LEU A 104 -3.00 -0.62 -20.80
CA LEU A 104 -3.27 -0.11 -19.46
C LEU A 104 -3.23 -1.24 -18.41
N ALA A 105 -3.89 -2.36 -18.68
CA ALA A 105 -3.92 -3.50 -17.78
C ALA A 105 -2.52 -4.09 -17.57
N LEU A 106 -1.74 -4.22 -18.64
CA LEU A 106 -0.35 -4.70 -18.57
C LEU A 106 0.53 -3.76 -17.75
N LEU A 107 0.38 -2.44 -17.91
CA LEU A 107 1.11 -1.45 -17.13
C LEU A 107 0.74 -1.51 -15.64
N TYR A 108 -0.56 -1.56 -15.32
CA TYR A 108 -1.02 -1.77 -13.93
C TYR A 108 -0.43 -3.04 -13.34
N TRP A 109 -0.43 -4.14 -14.11
CA TRP A 109 0.10 -5.43 -13.68
C TRP A 109 1.61 -5.37 -13.40
N VAL A 110 2.41 -4.78 -14.29
CA VAL A 110 3.86 -4.60 -14.12
C VAL A 110 4.17 -3.77 -12.88
N VAL A 111 3.48 -2.63 -12.70
CA VAL A 111 3.67 -1.76 -11.52
C VAL A 111 3.32 -2.50 -10.23
N CYS A 112 2.20 -3.23 -10.19
CA CYS A 112 1.81 -4.01 -9.02
C CYS A 112 2.86 -5.09 -8.68
N ILE A 113 3.35 -5.83 -9.69
CA ILE A 113 4.40 -6.85 -9.48
C ILE A 113 5.69 -6.23 -8.96
N LEU A 114 6.12 -5.10 -9.51
CA LEU A 114 7.33 -4.39 -9.04
C LEU A 114 7.18 -4.00 -7.56
N MET A 115 6.03 -3.42 -7.18
CA MET A 115 5.75 -3.05 -5.80
C MET A 115 5.72 -4.26 -4.86
N THR A 116 5.05 -5.35 -5.25
CA THR A 116 5.03 -6.59 -4.46
C THR A 116 6.41 -7.23 -4.36
N SER A 117 7.22 -7.19 -5.43
CA SER A 117 8.57 -7.75 -5.43
C SER A 117 9.53 -6.99 -4.52
N LEU A 118 9.40 -5.66 -4.45
CA LEU A 118 10.19 -4.81 -3.55
C LEU A 118 9.84 -5.03 -2.07
N SER A 119 8.62 -5.48 -1.78
CA SER A 119 8.15 -5.73 -0.41
C SER A 119 8.55 -7.08 0.19
N ARG A 120 9.07 -8.00 -0.64
CA ARG A 120 9.56 -9.32 -0.20
C ARG A 120 11.04 -9.23 0.14
#